data_AF-A0A399HWN6-F1
#
_entry.id   AF-A0A399HWN6-F1
#
_cell.length_a   1.000
_cell.length_b   1.000
_cell.length_c   1.000
_cell.angle_alpha   90.00
_cell.angle_beta   90.00
_cell.angle_gamma   90.00
#
_symmetry.space_group_name_H-M   'P 1'
#
loop_
_entity.id
_entity.type
_entity.pdbx_description
1 polymer ?
#
loop_
_entity_poly.entity_id
_entity_poly.type
_entity_poly.pdbx_seq_one_letter_code
_entity_poly.pdbx_strand_id
1 'polypeptide(L)' 'MTIKVGNIVSHSGGLEWGAGKVLEITSSSAMIQFSDGKNRKIAVSHFTTLEPAELGSYTPPPEAPAVTKVPRPRAAKKAK' A
#
# COMPACT_ATOMS: atom_id res chain seq x y z
N MET A 1 -13.51 8.63 -6.51
CA MET A 1 -13.30 7.56 -5.51
C MET A 1 -12.74 8.18 -4.24
N THR A 2 -13.43 8.06 -3.10
CA THR A 2 -12.95 8.60 -1.81
C THR A 2 -12.35 7.46 -1.00
N ILE A 3 -11.02 7.34 -1.05
CA ILE A 3 -10.30 6.30 -0.31
C ILE A 3 -10.09 6.80 1.12
N LYS A 4 -10.35 5.95 2.11
CA LYS A 4 -10.13 6.24 3.53
C LYS A 4 -9.23 5.18 4.14
N VAL A 5 -8.50 5.54 5.19
CA VAL A 5 -7.75 4.54 5.98
C VAL A 5 -8.74 3.50 6.51
N GLY A 6 -8.39 2.23 6.36
CA GLY A 6 -9.24 1.09 6.70
C GLY A 6 -10.14 0.60 5.57
N ASN A 7 -10.32 1.35 4.46
CA ASN A 7 -11.06 0.83 3.30
C ASN A 7 -10.31 -0.34 2.66
N ILE A 8 -11.09 -1.25 2.11
CA ILE A 8 -10.60 -2.36 1.29
C ILE A 8 -10.75 -1.98 -0.19
N VAL A 9 -9.65 -2.09 -0.92
CA VAL A 9 -9.54 -1.77 -2.33
C VAL A 9 -8.80 -2.88 -3.06
N SER A 10 -9.18 -3.13 -4.31
CA SER A 10 -8.46 -4.02 -5.23
C SER A 10 -7.79 -3.18 -6.31
N HIS A 11 -6.73 -3.70 -6.91
CA HIS A 11 -6.04 -3.01 -7.99
C HIS A 11 -6.35 -3.69 -9.33
N SER A 12 -6.96 -2.97 -10.27
CA SER A 12 -7.41 -3.53 -11.56
C SER A 12 -6.25 -4.09 -12.39
N GLY A 13 -5.10 -3.41 -12.36
CA GLY A 13 -3.87 -3.86 -13.05
C GLY A 13 -3.05 -4.89 -12.27
N GLY A 14 -3.54 -5.35 -11.12
CA GLY A 14 -2.81 -6.21 -10.19
C GLY A 14 -3.75 -7.24 -9.57
N LEU A 15 -4.50 -7.96 -10.41
CA LEU A 15 -5.40 -9.06 -9.99
C LEU A 15 -4.72 -10.04 -9.03
N GLU A 16 -3.42 -10.29 -9.24
CA GLU A 16 -2.59 -11.17 -8.43
C GLU A 16 -2.30 -10.64 -7.02
N TRP A 17 -2.53 -9.35 -6.78
CA TRP A 17 -2.36 -8.74 -5.45
C TRP A 17 -3.56 -9.01 -4.55
N GLY A 18 -4.73 -9.27 -5.15
CA GLY A 18 -5.99 -9.46 -4.44
C GLY A 18 -6.52 -8.16 -3.81
N ALA A 19 -7.37 -8.32 -2.81
CA ALA A 19 -7.88 -7.21 -2.02
C ALA A 19 -6.77 -6.65 -1.11
N GLY A 20 -6.84 -5.36 -0.83
CA GLY A 20 -5.87 -4.67 0.01
C GLY A 20 -6.50 -3.65 0.94
N LYS A 21 -6.02 -3.61 2.17
CA LYS A 21 -6.43 -2.64 3.19
C LYS A 21 -5.57 -1.40 3.12
N VAL A 22 -6.21 -0.24 3.02
CA VAL A 22 -5.54 1.05 3.08
C VAL A 22 -5.06 1.29 4.51
N LEU A 23 -3.74 1.31 4.70
CA LEU A 23 -3.12 1.54 6.00
C LEU A 23 -2.90 3.03 6.27
N GLU A 24 -2.46 3.77 5.26
CA GLU A 24 -2.13 5.19 5.40
C GLU A 24 -2.54 5.94 4.13
N ILE A 25 -2.99 7.18 4.30
CA ILE A 25 -3.23 8.10 3.20
C ILE A 25 -2.47 9.38 3.46
N THR A 26 -1.67 9.76 2.47
CA THR A 26 -0.95 11.02 2.41
C THR A 26 -1.51 11.87 1.28
N SER A 27 -1.21 13.17 1.26
CA SER A 27 -1.69 14.11 0.24
C SER A 27 -1.35 13.71 -1.21
N SER A 28 -0.37 12.81 -1.41
CA SER A 28 0.10 12.42 -2.74
C SER A 28 0.01 10.91 -3.00
N SER A 29 -0.36 10.09 -2.00
CA SER A 29 -0.37 8.63 -2.14
C SER A 29 -1.07 7.92 -0.99
N ALA A 30 -1.59 6.72 -1.25
CA ALA A 30 -2.06 5.79 -0.23
C ALA A 30 -1.11 4.59 -0.11
N MET A 31 -0.83 4.16 1.12
CA MET A 31 -0.14 2.91 1.41
C MET A 31 -1.18 1.82 1.66
N ILE A 32 -1.18 0.79 0.84
CA ILE A 32 -2.16 -0.29 0.86
C ILE A 32 -1.42 -1.60 1.14
N GLN A 33 -1.88 -2.36 2.12
CA GLN A 33 -1.44 -3.73 2.37
C GLN A 33 -2.34 -4.68 1.61
N PHE A 34 -1.79 -5.38 0.62
CA PHE A 34 -2.51 -6.37 -0.15
C PHE A 34 -2.48 -7.74 0.56
N SER A 35 -3.46 -8.59 0.27
CA SER A 35 -3.52 -9.97 0.80
C SER A 35 -2.33 -10.84 0.40
N ASP A 36 -1.59 -10.47 -0.65
CA ASP A 36 -0.25 -11.00 -0.99
C ASP A 36 0.84 -10.74 0.09
N GLY A 37 0.52 -10.04 1.18
CA GLY A 37 1.48 -9.77 2.27
C GLY A 37 2.31 -8.51 2.05
N LYS A 38 2.23 -7.89 0.87
CA LYS A 38 3.09 -6.76 0.50
C LYS A 38 2.37 -5.43 0.68
N ASN A 39 3.06 -4.46 1.29
CA ASN A 39 2.63 -3.06 1.29
C ASN A 39 3.08 -2.37 0.01
N ARG A 40 2.14 -1.82 -0.74
CA ARG A 40 2.41 -1.05 -1.96
C ARG A 40 1.90 0.38 -1.79
N LYS A 41 2.70 1.34 -2.24
CA LYS A 41 2.38 2.76 -2.20
C LYS A 41 1.80 3.15 -3.57
N ILE A 42 0.54 3.56 -3.59
CA ILE A 42 -0.18 3.96 -4.79
C ILE A 42 -0.30 5.48 -4.79
N ALA A 43 0.20 6.14 -5.83
CA ALA A 43 0.07 7.58 -5.95
C ALA A 43 -1.39 7.97 -6.22
N VAL A 44 -1.80 9.16 -5.80
CA VAL A 44 -3.16 9.68 -6.06
C VAL A 44 -3.51 9.69 -7.56
N SER A 45 -2.52 9.91 -8.44
CA SER A 45 -2.69 9.83 -9.89
C SER A 45 -3.08 8.45 -10.41
N HIS A 46 -2.81 7.40 -9.63
CA HIS A 46 -3.16 6.01 -9.93
C HIS A 46 -4.36 5.52 -9.09
N PHE A 47 -5.12 6.40 -8.44
CA PHE A 47 -6.35 5.99 -7.74
C PHE A 47 -7.47 5.56 -8.69
N THR A 48 -7.37 5.88 -9.97
CA THR A 48 -8.31 5.43 -11.00
C THR A 48 -8.22 3.94 -11.26
N THR A 49 -7.08 3.31 -10.94
CA THR A 49 -6.86 1.86 -11.08
C THR A 49 -7.17 1.09 -9.79
N LEU A 50 -7.67 1.79 -8.77
CA LEU A 50 -8.14 1.20 -7.53
C LEU A 50 -9.67 1.08 -7.57
N GLU A 51 -10.14 -0.13 -7.33
CA GLU A 51 -11.55 -0.46 -7.27
C GLU A 51 -11.97 -0.78 -5.84
N PRO A 52 -13.19 -0.41 -5.42
CA PRO A 52 -13.72 -0.85 -4.14
C PRO A 52 -13.80 -2.38 -4.12
N ALA A 53 -13.37 -2.98 -3.03
CA ALA A 53 -13.46 -4.43 -2.84
C ALA A 53 -14.18 -4.76 -1.54
N GLU A 54 -14.83 -5.92 -1.52
CA GLU A 54 -15.60 -6.34 -0.36
C GLU A 54 -14.69 -6.60 0.84
N LEU A 55 -15.17 -6.21 2.03
CA LEU A 55 -14.41 -6.38 3.27
C LEU A 55 -14.04 -7.85 3.53
N GLY A 56 -14.90 -8.78 3.10
CA GLY A 56 -14.69 -10.22 3.23
C GLY A 56 -13.63 -10.82 2.30
N SER A 57 -13.22 -10.11 1.24
CA SER A 57 -12.16 -10.57 0.33
C SER A 57 -10.75 -10.29 0.85
N TYR A 58 -10.61 -9.37 1.82
CA TYR A 58 -9.31 -9.07 2.41
C TYR A 58 -8.97 -10.11 3.48
N THR A 59 -8.06 -11.00 3.15
CA THR A 59 -7.40 -11.84 4.17
C THR A 59 -6.15 -11.11 4.65
N PRO A 60 -6.08 -10.70 5.93
CA PRO A 60 -4.88 -10.08 6.46
C PRO A 60 -3.74 -11.12 6.46
N PRO A 61 -2.57 -10.77 5.90
CA PRO A 61 -1.39 -11.61 6.04
C PRO A 61 -1.01 -11.72 7.53
N PRO A 62 -0.51 -12.88 8.00
CA PRO A 62 -0.04 -13.04 9.37
C PRO A 62 1.04 -11.98 9.63
N GLU A 63 0.85 -11.18 10.68
CA GLU A 63 1.60 -9.96 11.02
C GLU A 63 3.09 -10.05 10.65
N ALA A 64 3.45 -9.51 9.49
CA ALA A 64 4.80 -9.04 9.25
C ALA A 64 4.85 -7.60 9.78
N PRO A 65 5.69 -7.30 10.80
CA PRO A 65 5.72 -5.99 11.43
C PRO A 65 5.92 -4.95 10.34
N ALA A 66 5.02 -3.98 10.27
CA ALA A 66 5.10 -2.86 9.37
C ALA A 66 6.53 -2.33 9.40
N VAL A 67 7.27 -2.56 8.31
CA VAL A 67 8.64 -2.08 8.19
C VAL A 67 8.53 -0.58 8.03
N THR A 68 8.46 0.11 9.17
CA THR A 68 8.73 1.51 9.34
C THR A 68 10.10 1.72 8.70
N LYS A 69 10.11 2.13 7.43
CA LYS A 69 11.31 2.59 6.75
C LYS A 69 11.76 3.83 7.48
N VAL A 70 12.60 3.62 8.50
CA VAL A 70 13.50 4.67 9.01
C VAL A 70 14.29 5.15 7.80
N PRO A 71 14.26 6.45 7.46
CA PRO A 71 15.04 6.96 6.34
C PRO A 71 16.52 6.74 6.66
N ARG A 72 17.20 5.84 5.94
CA ARG A 72 18.66 5.82 5.94
C ARG A 72 19.12 7.10 5.23
N PRO A 73 19.83 8.03 5.89
CA PRO A 73 20.47 9.12 5.19
C PRO A 73 21.54 8.54 4.26
N ARG A 74 21.39 8.76 2.95
CA ARG A 74 22.48 8.53 1.99
C ARG A 74 23.46 9.69 2.10
N ALA A 75 24.40 9.59 3.04
CA ALA A 75 25.63 10.36 3.10
C ALA A 75 26.69 9.44 3.74
N ALA A 76 27.92 9.27 3.25
CA ALA A 76 28.70 10.13 2.37
C ALA A 76 29.66 9.28 1.51
N LYS A 77 29.97 9.80 0.30
CA LYS A 77 31.20 9.46 -0.42
C LYS A 77 32.39 9.78 0.47
N LYS A 78 33.29 8.82 0.72
CA LYS A 78 34.72 9.08 0.94
C LYS A 78 35.52 7.93 0.33
N ALA A 79 36.11 8.21 -0.83
CA ALA A 79 37.29 7.50 -1.31
C ALA A 79 38.46 8.50 -1.17
N LYS A 80 39.38 8.20 -0.26
CA LYS A 80 40.78 8.62 -0.31
C LYS A 80 41.60 7.64 0.51
#